data_AF-A0A511V6W8-F1
#
_entry.id   AF-A0A511V6W8-F1
#
_cell.length_a   1.000
_cell.length_b   1.000
_cell.length_c   1.000
_cell.angle_alpha   90.00
_cell.angle_beta   90.00
_cell.angle_gamma   90.00
#
_symmetry.space_group_name_H-M   'P 1'
#
loop_
_entity.id
_entity.type
_entity.pdbx_description
1 polymer ?
#
loop_
_entity_poly.entity_id
_entity_poly.type
_entity_poly.pdbx_seq_one_letter_code
_entity_poly.pdbx_strand_id
1 'polypeptide(L)' 'MANEYLNEYPPAQLSEKEVERLQALEKQLSEEMKKPILLMAFENERPMQ' A
#
# COMPACT_ATOMS: atom_id res chain seq x y z
N MET A 1 -18.77 -12.24 3.63
CA MET A 1 -18.77 -11.64 2.28
C MET A 1 -17.36 -11.17 2.00
N ALA A 2 -16.71 -11.70 0.97
CA ALA A 2 -15.38 -11.25 0.58
C ALA A 2 -15.47 -9.87 -0.07
N ASN A 3 -14.49 -9.00 0.16
CA ASN A 3 -14.46 -7.66 -0.43
C ASN A 3 -14.05 -7.79 -1.90
N GLU A 4 -14.98 -7.54 -2.84
CA GLU A 4 -14.77 -7.74 -4.28
C GLU A 4 -13.56 -6.94 -4.80
N TYR A 5 -13.30 -5.76 -4.23
CA TYR A 5 -12.13 -4.93 -4.53
C TYR A 5 -10.79 -5.63 -4.22
N LEU A 6 -10.72 -6.45 -3.17
CA LEU A 6 -9.50 -7.18 -2.82
C LEU A 6 -9.26 -8.39 -3.73
N ASN A 7 -10.30 -8.86 -4.43
CA ASN A 7 -10.16 -9.90 -5.44
C ASN A 7 -9.67 -9.33 -6.77
N GLU A 8 -10.11 -8.12 -7.13
CA GLU A 8 -9.66 -7.42 -8.35
C GLU A 8 -8.26 -6.82 -8.19
N TYR A 9 -7.91 -6.36 -7.00
CA TYR A 9 -6.60 -5.78 -6.68
C TYR A 9 -6.07 -6.45 -5.41
N PRO A 10 -5.35 -7.58 -5.54
CA PRO A 10 -4.75 -8.22 -4.38
C PRO A 10 -3.72 -7.27 -3.74
N PRO A 11 -3.59 -7.28 -2.40
CA PRO A 11 -2.54 -6.51 -1.74
C PRO A 11 -1.17 -6.99 -2.24
N ALA A 12 -0.25 -6.04 -2.44
CA ALA A 12 1.08 -6.41 -2.88
C ALA A 12 1.80 -7.22 -1.81
N GLN A 13 2.49 -8.29 -2.22
CA GLN A 13 3.42 -9.00 -1.34
C GLN A 13 4.66 -8.13 -1.16
N LEU A 14 4.82 -7.58 0.03
CA LEU A 14 5.95 -6.73 0.41
C LEU A 14 6.95 -7.52 1.23
N SER A 15 8.24 -7.28 1.00
CA SER A 15 9.30 -7.69 1.92
C SER A 15 9.28 -6.82 3.19
N GLU A 16 9.87 -7.32 4.27
CA GLU A 16 9.99 -6.57 5.54
C GLU A 16 10.63 -5.18 5.32
N LYS A 17 11.67 -5.12 4.50
CA LYS A 17 12.36 -3.87 4.14
C LYS A 17 11.45 -2.87 3.41
N GLU A 18 10.53 -3.36 2.57
CA GLU A 18 9.58 -2.50 1.86
C GLU A 18 8.48 -1.99 2.79
N VAL A 19 8.04 -2.82 3.74
CA VAL A 19 7.11 -2.41 4.80
C VAL A 19 7.72 -1.30 5.65
N GLU A 20 8.97 -1.46 6.11
CA GLU A 20 9.68 -0.42 6.87
C GLU A 20 9.77 0.90 6.10
N ARG A 21 10.05 0.83 4.79
CA ARG A 21 10.13 2.02 3.93
C ARG A 21 8.78 2.72 3.79
N LEU A 22 7.68 1.98 3.67
CA LEU A 22 6.33 2.55 3.61
C LEU A 22 5.95 3.21 4.92
N GLN A 23 6.24 2.58 6.06
CA GLN A 23 5.97 3.16 7.38
C GLN A 23 6.76 4.46 7.62
N ALA A 24 8.03 4.49 7.19
CA ALA A 24 8.82 5.72 7.25
C ALA A 24 8.20 6.85 6.41
N LEU A 25 7.71 6.52 5.20
CA LEU A 25 7.07 7.47 4.31
C LEU A 25 5.71 7.96 4.86
N GLU A 26 4.90 7.06 5.42
CA GLU A 26 3.64 7.40 6.10
C GLU A 26 3.86 8.42 7.22
N LYS A 27 4.90 8.19 8.03
CA LYS A 27 5.28 9.12 9.10
C LYS A 27 5.68 10.48 8.54
N GLN A 28 6.57 10.51 7.54
CA GLN A 28 7.04 11.76 6.94
C GLN A 28 5.87 12.59 6.35
N LEU A 29 5.00 11.94 5.58
CA LEU A 29 3.85 12.61 4.98
C LEU A 29 2.84 13.09 6.03
N SER A 30 2.62 12.28 7.08
CA SER A 30 1.70 12.66 8.15
C SER A 30 2.19 13.89 8.92
N GLU A 31 3.50 13.99 9.15
CA GLU A 31 4.15 15.14 9.80
C GLU A 31 4.08 16.39 8.91
N GLU A 32 4.41 16.27 7.62
CA GLU A 32 4.39 17.38 6.66
C GLU A 32 2.98 17.96 6.48
N MET A 33 1.98 17.07 6.35
CA MET A 33 0.60 17.46 6.08
C MET A 33 -0.17 17.82 7.35
N LYS A 34 0.36 17.48 8.54
CA LYS A 34 -0.27 17.61 9.86
C LYS A 34 -1.61 16.86 9.98
N LYS A 35 -1.70 15.69 9.33
CA LYS A 35 -2.88 14.81 9.36
C LYS A 35 -2.46 13.37 9.12
N PRO A 36 -3.17 12.38 9.69
CA PRO A 36 -2.84 10.97 9.47
C PRO A 36 -2.98 10.58 8.00
N ILE A 37 -1.94 9.95 7.45
CA ILE A 37 -1.91 9.39 6.10
C ILE A 37 -1.59 7.90 6.19
N LEU A 38 -2.38 7.08 5.50
CA LEU A 38 -2.18 5.64 5.36
C LEU A 38 -1.83 5.35 3.90
N LEU A 39 -0.75 4.60 3.68
CA LEU A 39 -0.35 4.13 2.36
C LEU A 39 -0.75 2.67 2.20
N MET A 40 -1.45 2.36 1.11
CA MET A 40 -1.84 0.99 0.76
C MET A 40 -1.20 0.61 -0.57
N ALA A 41 -0.56 -0.56 -0.61
CA ALA A 41 0.09 -1.08 -1.81
C ALA A 41 -0.68 -2.29 -2.34
N PHE A 42 -1.01 -2.26 -3.63
CA PHE A 42 -1.69 -3.34 -4.35
C PHE A 42 -0.81 -3.85 -5.48
N GLU A 43 -0.87 -5.16 -5.71
CA GLU A 43 -0.24 -5.77 -6.87
C GLU A 43 -1.03 -5.37 -8.10
N ASN A 44 -0.38 -4.61 -8.99
CA ASN A 44 -0.97 -4.27 -10.27
C ASN A 44 -0.59 -5.42 -11.21
N GLU A 45 -1.51 -6.35 -11.44
CA GLU A 45 -1.33 -7.33 -12.50
C GLU A 45 -1.10 -6.55 -13.79
N ARG A 46 0.14 -6.55 -14.32
CA ARG A 46 0.37 -6.03 -15.66
C ARG A 46 -0.58 -6.82 -16.56
N PRO A 47 -1.42 -6.17 -17.39
CA PRO A 47 -2.20 -6.93 -18.35
C PRO A 47 -1.20 -7.77 -19.16
N MET A 48 -1.24 -9.09 -18.98
CA MET A 48 -0.48 -10.03 -19.78
C MET A 48 -0.88 -9.75 -21.23
N GLN A 49 0.07 -9.28 -22.03
CA GLN A 49 0.01 -9.38 -23.49
C GLN A 49 0.57 -10.72 -23.91
#